data_AF-A0A7H0NHQ7-F1
#
_entry.id   AF-A0A7H0NHQ7-F1
#
_cell.length_a   1.000
_cell.length_b   1.000
_cell.length_c   1.000
_cell.angle_alpha   90.00
_cell.angle_beta   90.00
_cell.angle_gamma   90.00
#
_symmetry.space_group_name_H-M   'P 1'
#
loop_
_entity.id
_entity.type
_entity.pdbx_description
1 polymer ?
#
loop_
_entity_poly.entity_id
_entity_poly.type
_entity_poly.pdbx_seq_one_letter_code
_entity_poly.pdbx_strand_id
1 'polypeptide(L)'
;MGSTDAVHGTDALHEIVVTVSEPAGVGPLSRRLGAIPGADVTRKRSRPGAGELGAAEVIQLLVPSSAVLAVAIRTLPAFIRSRRSSVTVKLTREGRTVTISGGNLDDPRQVLEIVERLLGDE
;
A
#
# COMPACT_ATOMS: atom_id res chain seq x y z
N MET A 1 -12.52 25.27 -37.89
CA MET A 1 -13.59 24.32 -38.24
C MET A 1 -13.06 22.94 -37.94
N GLY A 2 -13.68 22.23 -36.98
CA GLY A 2 -13.37 20.82 -36.68
C GLY A 2 -12.44 20.57 -35.49
N SER A 3 -12.94 20.83 -34.29
CA SER A 3 -12.48 20.20 -33.05
C SER A 3 -12.55 18.67 -33.16
N THR A 4 -11.60 17.96 -32.56
CA THR A 4 -11.92 16.70 -31.87
C THR A 4 -11.04 16.58 -30.64
N ASP A 5 -11.64 16.87 -29.48
CA ASP A 5 -11.23 16.36 -28.19
C ASP A 5 -11.18 14.83 -28.23
N ALA A 6 -10.10 14.25 -27.72
CA ALA A 6 -10.07 12.87 -27.26
C ALA A 6 -9.10 12.75 -26.09
N VAL A 7 -9.59 13.22 -24.95
CA VAL A 7 -9.33 12.74 -23.59
C VAL A 7 -8.57 11.41 -23.53
N HIS A 8 -7.37 11.43 -22.96
CA HIS A 8 -6.89 10.37 -22.07
C HIS A 8 -6.42 11.09 -20.82
N GLY A 9 -7.32 11.24 -19.85
CA GLY A 9 -6.84 11.40 -18.48
C GLY A 9 -6.03 10.14 -18.18
N THR A 10 -4.72 10.29 -18.01
CA THR A 10 -3.96 9.30 -17.27
C THR A 10 -4.63 9.24 -15.90
N ASP A 11 -5.43 8.22 -15.66
CA ASP A 11 -5.88 7.90 -14.30
C ASP A 11 -4.60 7.82 -13.48
N ALA A 12 -4.38 8.82 -12.63
CA ALA A 12 -3.13 8.98 -11.92
C ALA A 12 -3.05 7.81 -10.93
N LEU A 13 -2.20 6.82 -11.24
CA LEU A 13 -1.97 5.70 -10.35
C LEU A 13 -1.51 6.24 -8.99
N HIS A 14 -2.15 5.78 -7.92
CA HIS A 14 -1.72 6.09 -6.57
C HIS A 14 -0.53 5.20 -6.23
N GLU A 15 0.65 5.81 -6.09
CA GLU A 15 1.86 5.13 -5.63
C GLU A 15 1.89 5.06 -4.10
N ILE A 16 1.85 3.84 -3.57
CA ILE A 16 1.95 3.53 -2.14
C ILE A 16 3.23 2.74 -1.89
N VAL A 17 4.08 3.23 -1.00
CA VAL A 17 5.21 2.48 -0.46
C VAL A 17 4.73 1.69 0.74
N VAL A 18 4.89 0.37 0.68
CA VAL A 18 4.51 -0.56 1.74
C VAL A 18 5.77 -1.15 2.36
N THR A 19 5.91 -0.98 3.67
CA THR A 19 7.01 -1.56 4.44
C THR A 19 6.48 -2.52 5.50
N VAL A 20 7.28 -3.52 5.84
CA VAL A 20 6.94 -4.55 6.82
C VAL A 20 8.03 -4.57 7.88
N SER A 21 7.66 -4.63 9.16
CA SER A 21 8.63 -4.63 10.26
C SER A 21 9.59 -5.82 10.22
N GLU A 22 9.15 -6.94 9.64
CA GLU A 22 9.93 -8.17 9.51
C GLU A 22 10.30 -8.42 8.03
N PRO A 23 11.60 -8.54 7.68
CA PRO A 23 12.04 -8.76 6.30
C PRO A 23 11.44 -10.01 5.65
N ALA A 24 11.29 -11.10 6.42
CA ALA A 24 10.63 -12.34 5.96
C ALA A 24 9.15 -12.14 5.59
N GLY A 25 8.55 -11.00 5.98
CA GLY A 25 7.20 -10.61 5.64
C GLY A 25 7.03 -10.08 4.22
N VAL A 26 8.09 -9.52 3.61
CA VAL A 26 8.02 -8.76 2.36
C VAL A 26 7.57 -9.62 1.19
N GLY A 27 8.23 -10.77 0.96
CA GLY A 27 7.90 -11.67 -0.15
C GLY A 27 6.44 -12.15 -0.13
N PRO A 28 5.94 -12.71 0.99
CA PRO A 28 4.55 -13.14 1.04
C PRO A 28 3.55 -11.97 0.99
N LEU A 29 3.89 -10.77 1.46
CA LEU A 29 2.99 -9.61 1.34
C LEU A 29 2.88 -9.17 -0.11
N SER A 30 4.01 -9.07 -0.80
CA SER A 30 4.06 -8.73 -2.21
C SER A 30 3.23 -9.72 -3.04
N ARG A 31 3.34 -11.03 -2.78
CA ARG A 31 2.52 -12.04 -3.44
C ARG A 31 1.01 -11.85 -3.19
N ARG A 32 0.64 -11.53 -1.95
CA ARG A 32 -0.76 -11.29 -1.57
C ARG A 32 -1.32 -10.05 -2.27
N LEU A 33 -0.56 -8.95 -2.27
CA LEU A 33 -0.97 -7.71 -2.92
C LEU A 33 -1.03 -7.86 -4.44
N GLY A 34 -0.09 -8.59 -5.04
CA GLY A 34 -0.08 -8.87 -6.48
C GLY A 34 -1.20 -9.79 -6.96
N ALA A 35 -1.94 -10.43 -6.05
CA ALA A 35 -3.14 -11.19 -6.39
C ALA A 35 -4.39 -10.30 -6.52
N ILE A 36 -4.29 -9.00 -6.20
CA ILE A 36 -5.41 -8.06 -6.29
C ILE A 36 -5.54 -7.58 -7.74
N PRO A 37 -6.71 -7.80 -8.40
CA PRO A 37 -6.91 -7.32 -9.76
C PRO A 37 -6.74 -5.81 -9.87
N GLY A 38 -5.96 -5.37 -10.87
CA GLY A 38 -5.71 -3.95 -11.13
C GLY A 38 -4.63 -3.31 -10.25
N ALA A 39 -4.04 -4.02 -9.29
CA ALA A 39 -2.86 -3.55 -8.57
C ALA A 39 -1.58 -3.99 -9.29
N ASP A 40 -0.62 -3.07 -9.44
CA ASP A 40 0.74 -3.41 -9.83
C ASP A 40 1.66 -3.38 -8.60
N VAL A 41 2.48 -4.42 -8.46
CA VAL A 41 3.28 -4.68 -7.25
C VAL A 41 4.70 -5.00 -7.63
N THR A 42 5.61 -4.10 -7.26
CA THR A 42 7.05 -4.27 -7.46
C THR A 42 7.77 -4.31 -6.12
N ARG A 43 8.73 -5.23 -5.97
CA ARG A 43 9.65 -5.22 -4.82
C ARG A 43 10.89 -4.40 -5.17
N LYS A 44 11.24 -3.45 -4.32
CA LYS A 44 12.42 -2.59 -4.49
C LYS A 44 13.31 -2.71 -3.26
N ARG A 45 14.63 -2.64 -3.47
CA ARG A 45 15.57 -2.39 -2.37
C ARG A 45 15.57 -0.89 -2.10
N SER A 46 15.14 -0.47 -0.92
CA SER A 46 15.38 0.89 -0.46
C SER A 46 16.85 1.03 -0.05
N ARG A 47 17.38 2.24 -0.23
CA ARG A 47 18.66 2.59 0.37
C ARG A 47 18.45 2.78 1.89
N PRO A 48 19.40 2.39 2.73
CA PRO A 48 19.33 2.67 4.16
C PRO A 48 19.11 4.17 4.40
N GLY A 49 18.21 4.51 5.32
CA GLY A 49 18.12 5.86 5.86
C GLY A 49 19.35 6.22 6.70
N ALA A 50 19.48 7.50 7.06
CA ALA A 50 20.56 7.94 7.95
C ALA A 50 20.46 7.23 9.31
N GLY A 51 21.45 6.41 9.65
CA GLY A 51 21.48 5.62 10.88
C GLY A 51 20.90 4.20 10.76
N GLU A 52 20.40 3.80 9.59
CA GLU A 52 19.95 2.42 9.34
C GLU A 52 21.07 1.58 8.72
N LEU A 53 21.21 0.33 9.17
CA LEU A 53 22.17 -0.62 8.61
C LEU A 53 21.46 -1.54 7.61
N GLY A 54 21.94 -1.53 6.36
CA GLY A 54 21.49 -2.42 5.29
C GLY A 54 20.35 -1.87 4.42
N ALA A 55 20.23 -2.39 3.19
CA ALA A 55 19.10 -2.07 2.32
C ALA A 55 17.84 -2.79 2.81
N ALA A 56 16.77 -2.06 3.13
CA ALA A 56 15.47 -2.67 3.42
C ALA A 56 14.77 -3.04 2.10
N GLU A 57 14.08 -4.18 2.06
CA GLU A 57 13.21 -4.51 0.93
C GLU A 57 11.84 -3.89 1.18
N VAL A 58 11.39 -3.04 0.26
CA VAL A 58 10.09 -2.36 0.30
C VAL A 58 9.24 -2.84 -0.87
N ILE A 59 7.92 -2.71 -0.72
CA ILE A 59 6.97 -3.03 -1.78
C ILE A 59 6.44 -1.70 -2.30
N GLN A 60 6.56 -1.48 -3.60
CA GLN A 60 5.83 -0.44 -4.30
C GLN A 60 4.53 -1.02 -4.82
N LEU A 61 3.43 -0.41 -4.42
CA LEU A 61 2.08 -0.75 -4.82
C LEU A 61 1.52 0.42 -5.63
N LEU A 62 1.21 0.19 -6.91
CA LEU A 62 0.49 1.13 -7.75
C LEU A 62 -0.96 0.67 -7.86
N VAL A 63 -1.90 1.57 -7.58
CA VAL A 63 -3.34 1.27 -7.67
C VAL A 63 -4.06 2.34 -8.46
N PRO A 64 -5.01 1.97 -9.34
CA PRO A 64 -5.72 2.92 -10.21
C PRO A 64 -6.82 3.68 -9.49
N SER A 65 -7.20 3.29 -8.27
CA SER A 65 -8.28 3.93 -7.53
C SER A 65 -8.22 3.69 -6.03
N SER A 66 -8.95 4.54 -5.29
CA SER A 66 -9.21 4.38 -3.85
C SER A 66 -9.89 3.06 -3.50
N ALA A 67 -10.73 2.52 -4.40
CA ALA A 67 -11.39 1.24 -4.21
C ALA A 67 -10.39 0.07 -4.22
N VAL A 68 -9.44 0.07 -5.16
CA VAL A 68 -8.37 -0.95 -5.20
C VAL A 68 -7.46 -0.82 -3.97
N LEU A 69 -7.16 0.41 -3.53
CA LEU A 69 -6.42 0.66 -2.28
C LEU A 69 -7.16 0.09 -1.05
N ALA A 70 -8.47 0.32 -0.95
CA ALA A 70 -9.29 -0.20 0.15
C ALA A 70 -9.27 -1.73 0.21
N VAL A 71 -9.35 -2.40 -0.95
CA VAL A 71 -9.21 -3.85 -1.04
C VAL A 71 -7.85 -4.30 -0.53
N ALA A 72 -6.76 -3.64 -0.94
CA ALA A 72 -5.41 -3.95 -0.47
C ALA A 72 -5.30 -3.85 1.06
N ILE A 73 -5.78 -2.74 1.65
CA ILE A 73 -5.78 -2.50 3.10
C ILE A 73 -6.56 -3.59 3.84
N ARG A 74 -7.73 -4.00 3.33
CA ARG A 74 -8.56 -5.07 3.93
C ARG A 74 -7.85 -6.42 4.00
N THR A 75 -6.85 -6.67 3.15
CA THR A 75 -6.11 -7.93 3.19
C THR A 75 -5.01 -7.97 4.27
N LEU A 76 -4.63 -6.82 4.82
CA LEU A 76 -3.49 -6.66 5.74
C LEU A 76 -3.74 -7.28 7.13
N PRO A 77 -4.91 -7.13 7.79
CA PRO A 77 -5.16 -7.76 9.09
C PRO A 77 -4.99 -9.29 9.05
N ALA A 78 -5.54 -9.94 8.02
CA ALA A 78 -5.40 -11.38 7.84
C ALA A 78 -3.94 -11.80 7.64
N PHE A 79 -3.16 -10.99 6.91
CA PHE A 79 -1.72 -11.19 6.74
C PHE A 79 -0.96 -11.03 8.07
N ILE A 80 -1.28 -10.01 8.86
CA ILE A 80 -0.65 -9.76 10.15
C ILE A 80 -0.98 -10.88 11.15
N ARG A 81 -2.25 -11.29 11.22
CA ARG A 81 -2.73 -12.36 12.10
C ARG A 81 -2.06 -13.71 11.79
N SER A 82 -1.81 -14.00 10.51
CA SER A 82 -1.08 -15.22 10.11
C SER A 82 0.35 -15.30 10.68
N ARG A 83 0.91 -14.18 11.15
CA ARG A 83 2.23 -14.08 11.80
C ARG A 83 2.14 -13.78 13.30
N ARG A 84 1.04 -14.17 13.94
CA ARG A 84 0.82 -14.01 15.39
C ARG A 84 0.92 -12.55 15.86
N SER A 85 0.52 -11.59 15.03
CA SER A 85 0.42 -10.16 15.40
C SER A 85 1.74 -9.44 15.76
N SER A 86 2.90 -10.09 15.55
CA SER A 86 4.23 -9.49 15.74
C SER A 86 4.65 -8.54 14.61
N VAL A 87 3.94 -8.62 13.48
CA VAL A 87 4.28 -7.86 12.27
C VAL A 87 3.45 -6.59 12.16
N THR A 88 4.14 -5.50 11.86
CA THR A 88 3.54 -4.21 11.53
C THR A 88 3.74 -3.92 10.04
N VAL A 89 2.70 -3.42 9.39
CA VAL A 89 2.75 -2.96 7.99
C VAL A 89 2.58 -1.44 7.99
N LYS A 90 3.47 -0.71 7.32
CA LYS A 90 3.30 0.74 7.10
C LYS A 90 3.01 1.01 5.64
N LEU A 91 2.06 1.90 5.41
CA LEU A 91 1.66 2.41 4.10
C LEU A 91 2.05 3.88 4.04
N THR A 92 2.80 4.28 3.01
CA THR A 92 3.28 5.64 2.85
C THR A 92 2.96 6.16 1.46
N ARG A 93 2.37 7.35 1.36
CA ARG A 93 2.16 8.10 0.12
C ARG A 93 2.40 9.57 0.37
N GLU A 94 3.21 10.22 -0.47
CA GLU A 94 3.43 11.68 -0.44
C GLU A 94 3.73 12.23 0.98
N GLY A 95 4.56 11.51 1.75
CA GLY A 95 4.92 11.88 3.12
C GLY A 95 3.89 11.52 4.20
N ARG A 96 2.66 11.15 3.82
CA ARG A 96 1.64 10.63 4.74
C ARG A 96 1.90 9.15 5.00
N THR A 97 1.92 8.77 6.28
CA THR A 97 2.18 7.38 6.68
C THR A 97 1.10 6.87 7.62
N VAL A 98 0.54 5.72 7.30
CA VAL A 98 -0.38 4.98 8.17
C VAL A 98 0.27 3.67 8.57
N THR A 99 0.20 3.34 9.86
CA THR A 99 0.74 2.11 10.42
C THR A 99 -0.40 1.18 10.82
N ILE A 100 -0.34 -0.07 10.35
CA ILE A 100 -1.32 -1.12 10.65
C ILE A 100 -0.59 -2.23 11.40
N SER A 101 -0.99 -2.46 12.64
CA SER A 101 -0.52 -3.55 13.49
C SER A 101 -1.66 -4.52 13.79
N GLY A 102 -1.40 -5.59 14.54
CA GLY A 102 -2.29 -6.76 14.74
C GLY A 102 -3.63 -6.54 15.44
N GLY A 103 -4.20 -5.34 15.37
CA GLY A 103 -5.61 -5.08 15.62
C GLY A 103 -6.51 -5.49 14.45
N ASN A 104 -7.80 -5.65 14.74
CA ASN A 104 -8.82 -5.97 13.75
C ASN A 104 -9.20 -4.71 12.96
N LEU A 105 -8.86 -4.62 11.67
CA LEU A 105 -9.54 -3.69 10.75
C LEU A 105 -10.81 -4.35 10.18
N ASP A 106 -11.67 -4.85 11.07
CA ASP A 106 -12.90 -5.54 10.67
C ASP A 106 -14.03 -4.53 10.37
N ASP A 107 -13.87 -3.27 10.82
CA ASP A 107 -14.79 -2.17 10.52
C ASP A 107 -14.46 -1.54 9.15
N PRO A 108 -15.37 -1.61 8.17
CA PRO A 108 -15.20 -0.96 6.87
C PRO A 108 -14.93 0.54 6.97
N ARG A 109 -15.41 1.24 8.00
CA ARG A 109 -15.20 2.68 8.21
C ARG A 109 -13.73 2.99 8.49
N GLN A 110 -13.08 2.18 9.31
CA GLN A 110 -11.64 2.35 9.60
C GLN A 110 -10.80 2.18 8.34
N VAL A 111 -11.19 1.29 7.42
CA VAL A 111 -10.50 1.15 6.14
C VAL A 111 -10.66 2.42 5.30
N LEU A 112 -11.86 2.99 5.24
CA LEU A 112 -12.11 4.23 4.50
C LEU A 112 -11.29 5.39 5.09
N GLU A 113 -11.26 5.54 6.41
CA GLU A 113 -10.42 6.55 7.07
C GLU A 113 -8.93 6.40 6.73
N ILE A 114 -8.42 5.16 6.62
CA ILE A 114 -7.03 4.91 6.22
C ILE A 114 -6.80 5.32 4.76
N VAL A 115 -7.74 5.00 3.87
CA VAL A 115 -7.67 5.39 2.45
C VAL A 115 -7.68 6.92 2.33
N GLU A 116 -8.62 7.58 2.99
CA GLU A 116 -8.74 9.05 3.03
C GLU A 116 -7.46 9.69 3.59
N ARG A 117 -6.89 9.18 4.67
CA ARG A 117 -5.61 9.68 5.21
C ARG A 117 -4.44 9.53 4.24
N LEU A 118 -4.41 8.48 3.42
CA LEU A 118 -3.34 8.25 2.44
C LEU A 118 -3.53 9.09 1.18
N LEU A 119 -4.76 9.24 0.71
CA LEU A 119 -5.06 9.99 -0.51
C LEU A 119 -5.11 11.50 -0.24
N GLY A 120 -5.61 11.89 0.93
CA GLY A 120 -5.97 13.26 1.29
C GLY A 120 -7.13 13.77 0.45
N ASP A 121 -8.02 14.53 1.07
CA ASP A 121 -8.88 15.41 0.30
C ASP A 121 -7.97 16.51 -0.30
N GLU A 122 -8.12 16.77 -1.60
CA GLU A 122 -7.60 18.00 -2.22
C GLU A 122 -8.23 19.25 -1.60
#